data_AF-A0A376BDG4-F1
#
_entry.id   AF-A0A376BDG4-F1
#
_cell.length_a   1.000
_cell.length_b   1.000
_cell.length_c   1.000
_cell.angle_alpha   90.00
_cell.angle_beta   90.00
_cell.angle_gamma   90.00
#
_symmetry.space_group_name_H-M   'P 1'
#
loop_
_entity.id
_entity.type
_entity.pdbx_description
1 polymer ?
#
loop_
_entity_poly.entity_id
_entity_poly.type
_entity_poly.pdbx_seq_one_letter_code
_entity_poly.pdbx_strand_id
1 'polypeptide(L)'
;MFFCNLEHNSKNPPQKGGKNNKPRTAKERFHYITRTAQFAQHKDHVHEQLEFVCSGNMPSFAEGNPEEFWQASDLYERKNGRVCSSLVVALPKELTSEQRIELAEQFIQEFADRYQYPYSCAIHHHVGSLGGQEQPHLHLIYSERHVDGIERTPEQFFKRYNPEQPEKGGAQKLTADVLGMGKAQLQLYRQKTEELINDSLQRYAPTKVLEIRGLKVEVPNEVSCLSNEDYNKKYDTNLQDVPMMNKALRFAKESDPVRYQQKQDMIVEINRLRAENRYELYKPYYEVELNKQKLLEQEKQKQTQEKTKGFDGPSFGF
;
A
#
# COMPACT_ATOMS: atom_id res chain seq x y z
N MET A 1 -3.78 -10.61 3.04
CA MET A 1 -3.76 -9.97 1.71
C MET A 1 -3.45 -8.49 1.83
N PHE A 2 -2.51 -7.96 1.06
CA PHE A 2 -2.15 -6.54 1.07
C PHE A 2 -2.10 -5.97 -0.35
N PHE A 3 -2.18 -4.64 -0.48
CA PHE A 3 -2.04 -3.97 -1.77
C PHE A 3 -0.57 -3.70 -2.07
N CYS A 4 -0.08 -4.24 -3.19
CA CYS A 4 1.21 -3.90 -3.77
C CYS A 4 1.12 -3.90 -5.29
N ASN A 5 1.46 -2.76 -5.88
CA ASN A 5 1.39 -2.52 -7.31
C ASN A 5 2.69 -1.92 -7.83
N LEU A 6 3.16 -2.42 -8.97
CA LEU A 6 4.29 -1.89 -9.71
C LEU A 6 3.79 -1.37 -11.07
N GLU A 7 3.94 -0.08 -11.30
CA GLU A 7 3.62 0.57 -12.57
C GLU A 7 4.90 1.12 -13.20
N HIS A 8 5.02 0.99 -14.52
CA HIS A 8 6.14 1.58 -15.25
C HIS A 8 5.69 2.69 -16.19
N ASN A 9 6.24 3.87 -15.97
CA ASN A 9 5.89 5.06 -16.71
C ASN A 9 6.83 5.22 -17.89
N SER A 10 6.25 5.21 -19.09
CA SER A 10 6.98 5.44 -20.33
C SER A 10 6.77 6.86 -20.82
N LYS A 11 7.80 7.46 -21.44
CA LYS A 11 7.75 8.84 -21.95
C LYS A 11 6.58 9.08 -22.93
N ASN A 12 6.36 8.12 -23.83
CA ASN A 12 5.16 8.07 -24.67
C ASN A 12 4.58 6.65 -24.60
N PRO A 13 3.61 6.37 -23.70
CA PRO A 13 2.96 5.08 -23.72
C PRO A 13 2.12 4.95 -25.00
N PRO A 14 1.90 3.72 -25.49
CA PRO A 14 0.96 3.50 -26.58
C PRO A 14 -0.41 4.05 -26.19
N GLN A 15 -1.08 4.75 -27.12
CA GLN A 15 -2.41 5.29 -26.89
C GLN A 15 -3.38 4.15 -26.55
N LYS A 16 -3.77 4.04 -25.28
CA LYS A 16 -4.94 3.23 -24.90
C LYS A 16 -6.18 4.05 -25.23
N GLY A 17 -7.11 3.47 -25.99
CA GLY A 17 -8.29 4.14 -26.56
C GLY A 17 -9.09 4.94 -25.52
N GLY A 18 -8.81 6.24 -25.45
CA GLY A 18 -9.46 7.19 -24.56
C GLY A 18 -8.92 8.59 -24.85
N LYS A 19 -9.80 9.51 -25.26
CA LYS A 19 -9.42 10.90 -25.55
C LYS A 19 -8.92 11.56 -24.24
N ASN A 20 -7.71 12.13 -24.29
CA ASN A 20 -7.12 13.05 -23.29
C ASN A 20 -6.47 12.49 -22.01
N ASN A 21 -5.89 11.27 -22.01
CA ASN A 21 -4.95 10.90 -20.94
C ASN A 21 -3.51 11.13 -21.40
N LYS A 22 -2.98 12.35 -21.22
CA LYS A 22 -1.53 12.55 -21.30
C LYS A 22 -0.86 11.68 -20.22
N PRO A 23 0.22 10.93 -20.53
CA PRO A 23 0.97 10.23 -19.51
C PRO A 23 1.46 11.22 -18.46
N ARG A 24 1.30 10.87 -17.18
CA ARG A 24 1.93 11.64 -16.10
C ARG A 24 3.44 11.53 -16.23
N THR A 25 4.12 12.66 -16.25
CA THR A 25 5.58 12.69 -16.35
C THR A 25 6.22 12.23 -15.04
N ALA A 26 7.51 11.88 -15.06
CA ALA A 26 8.23 11.52 -13.84
C ALA A 26 8.28 12.71 -12.86
N LYS A 27 8.50 13.93 -13.37
CA LYS A 27 8.44 15.17 -12.58
C LYS A 27 7.07 15.40 -11.93
N GLU A 28 5.98 15.23 -12.69
CA GLU A 28 4.63 15.36 -12.12
C GLU A 28 4.36 14.30 -11.04
N ARG A 29 4.85 13.07 -11.21
CA ARG A 29 4.75 12.02 -10.19
C ARG A 29 5.56 12.36 -8.95
N PHE A 30 6.79 12.86 -9.10
CA PHE A 30 7.60 13.34 -7.99
C PHE A 30 6.86 14.41 -7.19
N HIS A 31 6.35 15.46 -7.85
CA HIS A 31 5.60 16.51 -7.17
C HIS A 31 4.30 16.00 -6.54
N TYR A 32 3.63 15.04 -7.18
CA TYR A 32 2.46 14.40 -6.63
C TYR A 32 2.80 13.69 -5.32
N ILE A 33 3.77 12.77 -5.30
CA ILE A 33 4.07 11.99 -4.10
C ILE A 33 4.68 12.84 -2.98
N THR A 34 5.44 13.88 -3.30
CA THR A 34 6.06 14.76 -2.30
C THR A 34 5.15 15.93 -1.88
N ARG A 35 3.97 16.07 -2.49
CA ARG A 35 3.05 17.20 -2.29
C ARG A 35 3.75 18.56 -2.49
N THR A 36 4.59 18.66 -3.51
CA THR A 36 5.31 19.91 -3.87
C THR A 36 4.71 20.58 -5.11
N ALA A 37 5.15 21.80 -5.41
CA ALA A 37 4.68 22.60 -6.54
C ALA A 37 3.14 22.71 -6.59
N GLN A 38 2.51 22.35 -7.72
CA GLN A 38 1.07 22.41 -7.91
C GLN A 38 0.24 21.53 -6.94
N PHE A 39 0.88 20.58 -6.24
CA PHE A 39 0.23 19.69 -5.29
C PHE A 39 0.33 20.17 -3.83
N ALA A 40 1.09 21.24 -3.55
CA ALA A 40 1.32 21.73 -2.19
C ALA A 40 0.06 22.29 -1.50
N GLN A 41 -0.90 22.83 -2.27
CA GLN A 41 -2.14 23.41 -1.75
C GLN A 41 -3.39 22.78 -2.37
N HIS A 42 -3.28 21.56 -2.89
CA HIS A 42 -4.39 20.93 -3.58
C HIS A 42 -5.48 20.50 -2.58
N LYS A 43 -6.72 20.95 -2.82
CA LYS A 43 -7.87 20.78 -1.91
C LYS A 43 -8.18 19.32 -1.56
N ASP A 44 -7.87 18.40 -2.47
CA ASP A 44 -8.11 16.96 -2.29
C ASP A 44 -7.18 16.31 -1.24
N HIS A 45 -6.11 17.00 -0.80
CA HIS A 45 -5.10 16.48 0.13
C HIS A 45 -5.15 17.14 1.51
N VAL A 46 -6.15 17.97 1.80
CA VAL A 46 -6.22 18.75 3.07
C VAL A 46 -6.32 17.85 4.32
N HIS A 47 -6.83 16.63 4.17
CA HIS A 47 -6.95 15.65 5.25
C HIS A 47 -5.91 14.53 5.17
N GLU A 48 -4.92 14.68 4.30
CA GLU A 48 -3.83 13.73 4.13
C GLU A 48 -2.59 14.23 4.87
N GLN A 49 -1.98 13.34 5.65
CA GLN A 49 -0.71 13.56 6.30
C GLN A 49 0.41 12.96 5.44
N LEU A 50 1.48 13.73 5.27
CA LEU A 50 2.71 13.31 4.60
C LEU A 50 3.72 12.95 5.70
N GLU A 51 3.77 11.68 6.08
CA GLU A 51 4.56 11.23 7.25
C GLU A 51 6.06 11.19 6.96
N PHE A 52 6.43 10.98 5.70
CA PHE A 52 7.81 10.78 5.29
C PHE A 52 8.00 11.22 3.85
N VAL A 53 9.14 11.85 3.56
CA VAL A 53 9.65 12.07 2.20
C VAL A 53 11.16 11.90 2.23
N CYS A 54 11.69 11.13 1.29
CA CYS A 54 13.14 11.08 1.08
C CYS A 54 13.48 10.82 -0.38
N SER A 55 14.69 11.19 -0.76
CA SER A 55 15.28 10.89 -2.06
C SER A 55 16.73 10.50 -1.88
N GLY A 56 17.22 9.62 -2.75
CA GLY A 56 18.59 9.12 -2.68
C GLY A 56 19.08 8.57 -4.00
N ASN A 57 20.35 8.17 -4.00
CA ASN A 57 21.10 7.67 -5.16
C ASN A 57 21.03 8.61 -6.38
N MET A 58 21.00 9.93 -6.14
CA MET A 58 21.01 10.89 -7.24
C MET A 58 22.41 10.95 -7.86
N PRO A 59 22.54 11.04 -9.19
CA PRO A 59 23.82 11.36 -9.81
C PRO A 59 24.24 12.79 -9.42
N SER A 60 25.54 13.09 -9.55
CA SER A 60 26.14 14.39 -9.18
C SER A 60 25.38 15.62 -9.71
N PHE A 61 24.88 15.57 -10.94
CA PHE A 61 24.13 16.67 -11.54
C PHE A 61 22.79 16.98 -10.87
N ALA A 62 22.28 16.07 -10.02
CA ALA A 62 21.02 16.23 -9.30
C ALA A 62 21.17 15.95 -7.80
N GLU A 63 22.40 15.98 -7.28
CA GLU A 63 22.67 15.80 -5.86
C GLU A 63 21.99 16.94 -5.06
N GLY A 64 21.21 16.57 -4.04
CA GLY A 64 20.40 17.53 -3.29
C GLY A 64 19.21 18.14 -4.05
N ASN A 65 19.04 17.85 -5.35
CA ASN A 65 17.94 18.35 -6.17
C ASN A 65 17.22 17.24 -6.97
N PRO A 66 16.39 16.41 -6.32
CA PRO A 66 15.65 15.32 -6.98
C PRO A 66 14.78 15.78 -8.15
N GLU A 67 14.23 17.00 -8.10
CA GLU A 67 13.38 17.53 -9.18
C GLU A 67 14.14 17.62 -10.50
N GLU A 68 15.40 18.02 -10.45
CA GLU A 68 16.27 18.13 -11.62
C GLU A 68 16.52 16.76 -12.27
N PHE A 69 16.69 15.71 -11.46
CA PHE A 69 16.78 14.33 -11.96
C PHE A 69 15.51 13.92 -12.71
N TRP A 70 14.34 14.13 -12.11
CA TRP A 70 13.07 13.71 -12.72
C TRP A 70 12.75 14.52 -13.98
N GLN A 71 13.09 15.81 -14.00
CA GLN A 71 12.99 16.64 -15.19
C GLN A 71 13.94 16.16 -16.30
N ALA A 72 15.18 15.82 -15.96
CA ALA A 72 16.15 15.29 -16.92
C ALA A 72 15.69 13.94 -17.48
N SER A 73 15.10 13.06 -16.66
CA SER A 73 14.50 11.80 -17.12
C SER A 73 13.40 12.03 -18.16
N ASP A 74 12.47 12.94 -17.87
CA ASP A 74 11.39 13.28 -18.81
C ASP A 74 11.94 13.85 -20.13
N LEU A 75 13.00 14.68 -20.06
CA LEU A 75 13.59 15.35 -21.20
C LEU A 75 14.46 14.42 -22.07
N TYR A 76 15.29 13.58 -21.46
CA TYR A 76 16.38 12.88 -22.15
C TYR A 76 16.17 11.37 -22.31
N GLU A 77 15.22 10.74 -21.60
CA GLU A 77 14.87 9.35 -21.97
C GLU A 77 14.34 9.29 -23.41
N ARG A 78 14.59 8.15 -24.05
CA ARG A 78 14.14 7.91 -25.42
C ARG A 78 12.61 7.91 -25.49
N LYS A 79 12.06 8.12 -26.69
CA LYS A 79 10.61 8.21 -26.94
C LYS A 79 9.78 7.12 -26.26
N ASN A 80 10.26 5.87 -26.28
CA ASN A 80 9.60 4.69 -25.69
C ASN A 80 10.36 4.17 -24.44
N GLY A 81 11.19 5.01 -23.83
CA GLY A 81 11.93 4.71 -22.61
C GLY A 81 11.04 4.84 -21.39
N ARG A 82 11.37 4.09 -20.33
CA ARG A 82 10.75 4.24 -19.01
C ARG A 82 11.40 5.41 -18.29
N VAL A 83 10.60 6.42 -17.94
CA VAL A 83 11.04 7.61 -17.20
C VAL A 83 11.09 7.38 -15.70
N CYS A 84 10.25 6.48 -15.19
CA CYS A 84 10.33 5.94 -13.82
C CYS A 84 9.49 4.66 -13.70
N SER A 85 9.77 3.90 -12.66
CA SER A 85 8.91 2.85 -12.11
C SER A 85 8.31 3.35 -10.79
N SER A 86 7.10 2.93 -10.47
CA SER A 86 6.35 3.34 -9.29
C SER A 86 5.86 2.10 -8.56
N LEU A 87 6.43 1.85 -7.39
CA LEU A 87 5.97 0.85 -6.43
C LEU A 87 5.06 1.53 -5.41
N VAL A 88 3.85 1.00 -5.24
CA VAL A 88 2.88 1.48 -4.24
C VAL A 88 2.50 0.33 -3.33
N VAL A 89 2.70 0.50 -2.03
CA VAL A 89 2.48 -0.54 -1.00
C VAL A 89 1.58 0.02 0.09
N ALA A 90 0.51 -0.70 0.44
CA ALA A 90 -0.25 -0.40 1.65
C ALA A 90 0.56 -0.82 2.88
N LEU A 91 0.76 0.11 3.82
CA LEU A 91 1.45 -0.14 5.08
C LEU A 91 0.43 -0.53 6.16
N PRO A 92 0.81 -1.36 7.15
CA PRO A 92 -0.07 -1.65 8.28
C PRO A 92 -0.35 -0.39 9.10
N LYS A 93 -1.62 -0.14 9.40
CA LYS A 93 -2.06 0.99 10.23
C LYS A 93 -1.77 0.77 11.72
N GLU A 94 -1.55 -0.47 12.12
CA GLU A 94 -1.20 -0.87 13.48
C GLU A 94 0.23 -0.46 13.87
N LEU A 95 1.09 -0.13 12.89
CA LEU A 95 2.42 0.44 13.15
C LEU A 95 2.32 1.93 13.49
N THR A 96 3.28 2.47 14.25
CA THR A 96 3.41 3.92 14.42
C THR A 96 4.00 4.58 13.16
N SER A 97 4.01 5.92 13.10
CA SER A 97 4.65 6.66 12.00
C SER A 97 6.13 6.32 11.90
N GLU A 98 6.84 6.26 13.03
CA GLU A 98 8.27 5.94 13.10
C GLU A 98 8.56 4.52 12.60
N GLN A 99 7.73 3.55 12.97
CA GLN A 99 7.86 2.16 12.52
C GLN A 99 7.53 2.00 11.04
N ARG A 100 6.60 2.80 10.51
CA ARG A 100 6.34 2.88 9.06
C ARG A 100 7.51 3.50 8.31
N ILE A 101 8.18 4.50 8.88
CA ILE A 101 9.40 5.10 8.32
C ILE A 101 10.52 4.05 8.25
N GLU A 102 10.77 3.33 9.35
CA GLU A 102 11.77 2.26 9.36
C GLU A 102 11.46 1.19 8.29
N LEU A 103 10.20 0.79 8.17
CA LEU A 103 9.78 -0.15 7.14
C LEU A 103 9.96 0.44 5.72
N ALA A 104 9.68 1.73 5.50
CA ALA A 104 9.94 2.41 4.24
C ALA A 104 11.44 2.44 3.88
N GLU A 105 12.32 2.62 4.86
CA GLU A 105 13.78 2.53 4.66
C GLU A 105 14.20 1.12 4.22
N GLN A 106 13.58 0.06 4.77
CA GLN A 106 13.81 -1.32 4.30
C GLN A 106 13.34 -1.53 2.85
N PHE A 107 12.19 -0.94 2.48
CA PHE A 107 11.72 -0.94 1.09
C PHE A 107 12.72 -0.24 0.16
N ILE A 108 13.25 0.92 0.57
CA ILE A 108 14.25 1.66 -0.19
C ILE A 108 15.52 0.83 -0.37
N GLN A 109 16.02 0.21 0.70
CA GLN A 109 17.21 -0.62 0.66
C GLN A 109 17.05 -1.77 -0.34
N GLU A 110 15.92 -2.48 -0.28
CA GLU A 110 15.67 -3.67 -1.11
C GLU A 110 15.42 -3.31 -2.59
N PHE A 111 14.59 -2.30 -2.85
CA PHE A 111 14.08 -2.02 -4.20
C PHE A 111 14.81 -0.90 -4.94
N ALA A 112 15.58 -0.06 -4.23
CA ALA A 112 16.34 1.03 -4.83
C ALA A 112 17.85 0.91 -4.55
N ASP A 113 18.29 0.93 -3.28
CA ASP A 113 19.72 1.03 -2.95
C ASP A 113 20.52 -0.19 -3.39
N ARG A 114 19.92 -1.39 -3.29
CA ARG A 114 20.48 -2.65 -3.80
C ARG A 114 20.97 -2.54 -5.26
N TYR A 115 20.34 -1.66 -6.05
CA TYR A 115 20.66 -1.44 -7.45
C TYR A 115 21.19 -0.02 -7.73
N GLN A 116 21.46 0.78 -6.69
CA GLN A 116 21.81 2.22 -6.79
C GLN A 116 20.88 2.98 -7.76
N TYR A 117 19.58 2.72 -7.64
CA TYR A 117 18.59 3.45 -8.44
C TYR A 117 18.30 4.80 -7.82
N PRO A 118 18.39 5.91 -8.59
CA PRO A 118 17.86 7.20 -8.18
C PRO A 118 16.38 7.05 -7.84
N TYR A 119 15.98 7.51 -6.64
CA TYR A 119 14.63 7.31 -6.14
C TYR A 119 14.07 8.53 -5.40
N SER A 120 12.74 8.55 -5.30
CA SER A 120 11.98 9.40 -4.40
C SER A 120 10.90 8.57 -3.74
N CYS A 121 10.75 8.74 -2.44
CA CYS A 121 9.86 7.98 -1.59
C CYS A 121 8.98 8.95 -0.78
N ALA A 122 7.72 8.57 -0.55
CA ALA A 122 6.85 9.27 0.36
C ALA A 122 5.86 8.31 1.04
N ILE A 123 5.53 8.58 2.30
CA ILE A 123 4.42 7.91 3.00
C ILE A 123 3.23 8.87 3.09
N HIS A 124 2.11 8.45 2.52
CA HIS A 124 0.83 9.15 2.60
C HIS A 124 -0.05 8.45 3.62
N HIS A 125 -0.67 9.23 4.50
CA HIS A 125 -1.62 8.72 5.49
C HIS A 125 -2.90 9.55 5.44
N HIS A 126 -3.99 8.93 5.04
CA HIS A 126 -5.32 9.53 5.09
C HIS A 126 -6.37 8.49 5.48
N VAL A 127 -7.55 8.98 5.87
CA VAL A 127 -8.72 8.12 6.08
C VAL A 127 -9.34 7.76 4.73
N GLY A 128 -9.59 6.47 4.51
CA GLY A 128 -10.17 5.92 3.29
C GLY A 128 -11.66 6.27 3.16
N SER A 129 -12.04 6.80 1.99
CA SER A 129 -13.40 7.28 1.71
C SER A 129 -14.52 6.22 1.71
N LEU A 130 -14.19 4.92 1.67
CA LEU A 130 -15.17 3.83 1.56
C LEU A 130 -15.54 3.19 2.91
N GLY A 131 -14.70 3.33 3.92
CA GLY A 131 -14.88 2.59 5.19
C GLY A 131 -14.30 3.28 6.42
N GLY A 132 -13.90 4.56 6.30
CA GLY A 132 -13.37 5.34 7.42
C GLY A 132 -12.10 4.77 8.04
N GLN A 133 -11.42 3.83 7.35
CA GLN A 133 -10.20 3.20 7.85
C GLN A 133 -8.99 4.04 7.44
N GLU A 134 -8.02 4.17 8.33
CA GLU A 134 -6.70 4.70 7.98
C GLU A 134 -6.05 3.87 6.87
N GLN A 135 -5.41 4.55 5.93
CA GLN A 135 -4.75 3.96 4.76
C GLN A 135 -3.34 4.52 4.60
N PRO A 136 -2.42 4.28 5.56
CA PRO A 136 -1.03 4.59 5.33
C PRO A 136 -0.50 3.78 4.14
N HIS A 137 0.16 4.44 3.20
CA HIS A 137 0.72 3.78 2.03
C HIS A 137 1.99 4.47 1.54
N LEU A 138 2.92 3.64 1.10
CA LEU A 138 4.20 4.03 0.53
C LEU A 138 4.04 4.28 -0.96
N HIS A 139 4.57 5.39 -1.44
CA HIS A 139 4.94 5.58 -2.84
C HIS A 139 6.45 5.58 -2.95
N LEU A 140 7.01 4.65 -3.73
CA LEU A 140 8.42 4.62 -4.09
C LEU A 140 8.53 4.72 -5.61
N ILE A 141 8.99 5.86 -6.12
CA ILE A 141 9.36 6.00 -7.52
C ILE A 141 10.86 5.88 -7.68
N TYR A 142 11.31 5.16 -8.71
CA TYR A 142 12.72 4.96 -8.98
C TYR A 142 13.01 4.92 -10.48
N SER A 143 14.23 5.30 -10.87
CA SER A 143 14.74 5.11 -12.22
C SER A 143 15.45 3.77 -12.31
N GLU A 144 15.20 2.99 -13.36
CA GLU A 144 15.92 1.74 -13.60
C GLU A 144 17.36 1.96 -14.11
N ARG A 145 17.84 3.22 -14.15
CA ARG A 145 19.23 3.57 -14.47
C ARG A 145 20.07 3.46 -13.19
N HIS A 146 21.08 2.60 -13.22
CA HIS A 146 22.02 2.39 -12.12
C HIS A 146 23.07 3.51 -12.06
N VAL A 147 23.23 4.16 -10.91
CA VAL A 147 24.35 5.10 -10.69
C VAL A 147 25.60 4.29 -10.36
N ASP A 148 26.53 4.26 -11.31
CA ASP A 148 27.73 3.42 -11.32
C ASP A 148 29.02 4.18 -10.88
N GLY A 149 28.87 5.39 -10.35
CA GLY A 149 29.99 6.26 -9.95
C GLY A 149 30.70 6.97 -11.11
N ILE A 150 30.21 6.82 -12.35
CA ILE A 150 30.75 7.55 -13.51
C ILE A 150 29.99 8.87 -13.66
N GLU A 151 30.75 9.97 -13.60
CA GLU A 151 30.27 11.32 -13.80
C GLU A 151 29.73 11.53 -15.22
N ARG A 152 28.49 12.01 -15.32
CA ARG A 152 27.79 12.24 -16.59
C ARG A 152 26.96 13.51 -16.53
N THR A 153 26.88 14.21 -17.65
CA THR A 153 25.87 15.26 -17.81
C THR A 153 24.46 14.67 -17.81
N PRO A 154 23.41 15.46 -17.52
CA PRO A 154 22.03 14.99 -17.57
C PRO A 154 21.70 14.30 -18.91
N GLU A 155 22.07 14.91 -20.03
CA GLU A 155 21.83 14.34 -21.36
C GLU A 155 22.57 13.01 -21.55
N GLN A 156 23.84 12.94 -21.14
CA GLN A 156 24.63 11.73 -21.28
C GLN A 156 24.06 10.59 -20.43
N PHE A 157 23.66 10.85 -19.18
CA PHE A 157 23.15 9.85 -18.26
C PHE A 157 22.02 9.00 -18.87
N PHE A 158 21.12 9.62 -19.65
CA PHE A 158 20.01 8.93 -20.30
C PHE A 158 20.29 8.40 -21.72
N LYS A 159 21.52 8.57 -22.26
CA LYS A 159 21.93 7.94 -23.54
C LYS A 159 21.98 6.42 -23.41
N ARG A 160 22.11 5.71 -24.54
CA ARG A 160 22.29 4.26 -24.53
C ARG A 160 23.58 3.91 -23.79
N TYR A 161 23.52 2.88 -22.95
CA TYR A 161 24.71 2.32 -22.30
C TYR A 161 25.67 1.73 -23.34
N ASN A 162 26.96 1.98 -23.16
CA ASN A 162 28.03 1.40 -23.97
C ASN A 162 28.83 0.41 -23.11
N PRO A 163 28.69 -0.91 -23.31
CA PRO A 163 29.40 -1.91 -22.52
C PRO A 163 30.92 -1.89 -22.70
N GLU A 164 31.42 -1.48 -23.87
CA GLU A 164 32.87 -1.46 -24.15
C GLU A 164 33.56 -0.26 -23.51
N GLN A 165 32.86 0.89 -23.45
CA GLN A 165 33.34 2.15 -22.87
C GLN A 165 32.21 2.85 -22.10
N PRO A 166 31.93 2.42 -20.85
CA PRO A 166 30.85 2.94 -20.01
C PRO A 166 30.85 4.47 -19.82
N GLU A 167 32.02 5.10 -19.87
CA GLU A 167 32.24 6.53 -19.72
C GLU A 167 31.82 7.36 -20.94
N LYS A 168 31.63 6.73 -22.10
CA LYS A 168 31.14 7.39 -23.33
C LYS A 168 29.66 7.14 -23.59
N GLY A 169 29.04 6.22 -22.84
CA GLY A 169 27.63 5.92 -22.88
C GLY A 169 26.82 6.63 -21.79
N GLY A 170 25.52 6.34 -21.75
CA GLY A 170 24.68 6.65 -20.58
C GLY A 170 24.72 5.55 -19.53
N ALA A 171 24.06 5.78 -18.39
CA ALA A 171 24.01 4.83 -17.29
C ALA A 171 23.31 3.53 -17.70
N GLN A 172 23.82 2.38 -17.24
CA GLN A 172 23.22 1.09 -17.54
C GLN A 172 21.80 1.01 -16.95
N LYS A 173 20.87 0.47 -17.74
CA LYS A 173 19.49 0.26 -17.31
C LYS A 173 19.32 -1.18 -16.83
N LEU A 174 19.19 -1.35 -15.52
CA LEU A 174 18.98 -2.66 -14.89
C LEU A 174 17.46 -2.94 -14.84
N THR A 175 16.88 -3.35 -15.96
CA THR A 175 15.46 -3.73 -16.00
C THR A 175 15.23 -5.09 -15.35
N ALA A 176 13.98 -5.46 -15.12
CA ALA A 176 13.59 -6.81 -14.69
C ALA A 176 14.24 -7.93 -15.52
N ASP A 177 14.35 -7.74 -16.85
CA ASP A 177 14.98 -8.70 -17.74
C ASP A 177 16.49 -8.81 -17.50
N VAL A 178 17.17 -7.67 -17.30
CA VAL A 178 18.61 -7.63 -16.99
C VAL A 178 18.90 -8.27 -15.63
N LEU A 179 17.98 -8.12 -14.67
CA LEU A 179 18.07 -8.72 -13.34
C LEU A 179 17.57 -10.19 -13.29
N GLY A 180 17.16 -10.78 -14.41
CA GLY A 180 16.68 -12.17 -14.47
C GLY A 180 15.28 -12.39 -13.87
N MET A 181 14.54 -11.34 -13.53
CA MET A 181 13.18 -11.42 -12.98
C MET A 181 12.13 -11.60 -14.09
N GLY A 182 12.34 -10.98 -15.26
CA GLY A 182 11.40 -10.99 -16.37
C GLY A 182 9.96 -10.64 -15.96
N LYS A 183 9.00 -11.46 -16.40
CA LYS A 183 7.56 -11.28 -16.08
C LYS A 183 7.23 -11.55 -14.60
N ALA A 184 8.11 -12.23 -13.86
CA ALA A 184 7.89 -12.56 -12.46
C ALA A 184 8.22 -11.39 -11.50
N GLN A 185 8.72 -10.26 -12.01
CA GLN A 185 9.12 -9.11 -11.18
C GLN A 185 8.07 -8.73 -10.13
N LEU A 186 6.81 -8.54 -10.53
CA LEU A 186 5.76 -8.14 -9.59
C LEU A 186 5.50 -9.20 -8.52
N GLN A 187 5.54 -10.49 -8.88
CA GLN A 187 5.34 -11.58 -7.92
C GLN A 187 6.49 -11.63 -6.92
N LEU A 188 7.74 -11.51 -7.38
CA LEU A 188 8.92 -11.47 -6.51
C LEU A 188 8.89 -10.25 -5.58
N TYR A 189 8.51 -9.09 -6.11
CA TYR A 189 8.38 -7.87 -5.29
C TYR A 189 7.29 -8.03 -4.23
N ARG A 190 6.17 -8.68 -4.56
CA ARG A 190 5.11 -8.98 -3.60
C ARG A 190 5.56 -9.97 -2.53
N GLN A 191 6.28 -11.03 -2.89
CA GLN A 191 6.86 -11.95 -1.90
C GLN A 191 7.80 -11.22 -0.95
N LYS A 192 8.72 -10.43 -1.50
CA LYS A 192 9.65 -9.66 -0.67
C LYS A 192 8.96 -8.61 0.19
N THR A 193 7.89 -8.00 -0.32
CA THR A 193 7.03 -7.08 0.44
C THR A 193 6.32 -7.77 1.59
N GLU A 194 5.83 -9.00 1.39
CA GLU A 194 5.24 -9.81 2.48
C GLU A 194 6.25 -10.07 3.59
N GLU A 195 7.47 -10.49 3.24
CA GLU A 195 8.56 -10.71 4.21
C GLU A 195 8.82 -9.45 5.04
N LEU A 196 9.08 -8.30 4.39
CA LEU A 196 9.40 -7.05 5.08
C LEU A 196 8.26 -6.57 5.99
N ILE A 197 7.01 -6.67 5.53
CA ILE A 197 5.84 -6.29 6.34
C ILE A 197 5.70 -7.22 7.54
N ASN A 198 5.77 -8.54 7.33
CA ASN A 198 5.59 -9.50 8.41
C ASN A 198 6.72 -9.41 9.45
N ASP A 199 7.96 -9.19 9.03
CA ASP A 199 9.09 -8.96 9.94
C ASP A 199 8.90 -7.69 10.79
N SER A 200 8.33 -6.63 10.21
CA SER A 200 8.00 -5.40 10.97
C SER A 200 6.83 -5.61 11.93
N LEU A 201 5.77 -6.30 11.47
CA LEU A 201 4.61 -6.62 12.29
C LEU A 201 4.98 -7.53 13.47
N GLN A 202 5.79 -8.57 13.25
CA GLN A 202 6.24 -9.45 14.31
C GLN A 202 7.02 -8.71 15.41
N ARG A 203 7.82 -7.70 15.03
CA ARG A 203 8.62 -6.90 15.97
C ARG A 203 7.78 -5.90 16.76
N TYR A 204 6.81 -5.24 16.12
CA TYR A 204 6.17 -4.05 16.70
C TYR A 204 4.68 -4.23 17.01
N ALA A 205 3.95 -5.02 16.24
CA ALA A 205 2.50 -5.20 16.37
C ALA A 205 2.08 -6.62 15.94
N PRO A 206 2.49 -7.67 16.67
CA PRO A 206 2.28 -9.06 16.26
C PRO A 206 0.81 -9.51 16.33
N THR A 207 -0.01 -8.82 17.13
CA THR A 207 -1.45 -9.03 17.19
C THR A 207 -2.19 -7.73 16.89
N LYS A 208 -3.46 -7.86 16.49
CA LYS A 208 -4.37 -6.74 16.30
C LYS A 208 -5.77 -7.11 16.77
N VAL A 209 -6.53 -6.09 17.17
CA VAL A 209 -7.93 -6.26 17.58
C VAL A 209 -8.84 -5.93 16.40
N LEU A 210 -9.69 -6.87 16.03
CA LEU A 210 -10.69 -6.71 14.99
C LEU A 210 -12.09 -6.86 15.57
N GLU A 211 -13.02 -6.05 15.08
CA GLU A 211 -14.44 -6.31 15.29
C GLU A 211 -14.95 -7.30 14.23
N ILE A 212 -15.50 -8.42 14.68
CA ILE A 212 -16.08 -9.48 13.87
C ILE A 212 -17.48 -9.76 14.42
N ARG A 213 -18.52 -9.45 13.63
CA ARG A 213 -19.93 -9.65 14.01
C ARG A 213 -20.28 -9.06 15.39
N GLY A 214 -19.75 -7.87 15.70
CA GLY A 214 -19.97 -7.16 16.97
C GLY A 214 -19.06 -7.59 18.13
N LEU A 215 -18.21 -8.61 17.94
CA LEU A 215 -17.24 -9.04 18.95
C LEU A 215 -15.85 -8.51 18.65
N LYS A 216 -15.17 -8.00 19.67
CA LYS A 216 -13.75 -7.63 19.59
C LYS A 216 -12.91 -8.90 19.79
N VAL A 217 -12.15 -9.26 18.77
CA VAL A 217 -11.33 -10.47 18.73
C VAL A 217 -9.89 -10.06 18.50
N GLU A 218 -8.98 -10.54 19.33
CA GLU A 218 -7.54 -10.42 19.12
C GLU A 218 -7.06 -11.52 18.17
N VAL A 219 -6.36 -11.13 17.11
CA VAL A 219 -5.90 -12.02 16.05
C VAL A 219 -4.43 -11.73 15.69
N PRO A 220 -3.71 -12.70 15.11
CA PRO A 220 -2.38 -12.44 14.57
C PRO A 220 -2.41 -11.36 13.49
N ASN A 221 -1.36 -10.54 13.47
CA ASN A 221 -1.21 -9.48 12.49
C ASN A 221 -0.18 -9.88 11.44
N GLU A 222 -0.66 -10.57 10.42
CA GLU A 222 0.15 -11.04 9.31
C GLU A 222 -0.50 -10.67 7.97
N VAL A 223 0.33 -10.52 6.94
CA VAL A 223 -0.10 -10.31 5.57
C VAL A 223 0.35 -11.48 4.69
N SER A 224 -0.27 -11.59 3.52
CA SER A 224 0.10 -12.59 2.53
C SER A 224 0.01 -12.02 1.12
N CYS A 225 0.97 -12.39 0.26
CA CYS A 225 1.08 -11.98 -1.13
C CYS A 225 0.31 -12.87 -2.11
N LEU A 226 -0.20 -14.02 -1.64
CA LEU A 226 -0.99 -14.96 -2.44
C LEU A 226 -2.21 -14.27 -3.04
N SER A 227 -2.81 -14.82 -4.09
CA SER A 227 -4.16 -14.42 -4.50
C SER A 227 -5.19 -15.04 -3.54
N ASN A 228 -6.43 -14.53 -3.52
CA ASN A 228 -7.49 -15.17 -2.72
C ASN A 228 -7.69 -16.63 -3.16
N GLU A 229 -7.61 -16.90 -4.47
CA GLU A 229 -7.68 -18.25 -5.03
C GLU A 229 -6.55 -19.16 -4.51
N ASP A 230 -5.30 -18.69 -4.54
CA ASP A 230 -4.16 -19.48 -4.07
C ASP A 230 -4.16 -19.66 -2.55
N TYR A 231 -4.61 -18.64 -1.82
CA TYR A 231 -4.78 -18.69 -0.37
C TYR A 231 -5.84 -19.73 0.01
N ASN A 232 -6.98 -19.73 -0.68
CA ASN A 232 -8.06 -20.70 -0.52
C ASN A 232 -7.56 -22.13 -0.78
N LYS A 233 -6.80 -22.35 -1.85
CA LYS A 233 -6.21 -23.67 -2.16
C LYS A 233 -5.23 -24.13 -1.08
N LYS A 234 -4.46 -23.21 -0.49
CA LYS A 234 -3.41 -23.54 0.48
C LYS A 234 -3.96 -23.81 1.89
N TYR A 235 -4.97 -23.05 2.31
CA TYR A 235 -5.46 -23.05 3.69
C TYR A 235 -6.91 -23.54 3.83
N ASP A 236 -7.53 -24.01 2.75
CA ASP A 236 -8.92 -24.50 2.71
C ASP A 236 -9.92 -23.44 3.22
N THR A 237 -9.76 -22.20 2.74
CA THR A 237 -10.64 -21.06 3.05
C THR A 237 -11.56 -20.71 1.88
N ASN A 238 -12.60 -19.92 2.13
CA ASN A 238 -13.50 -19.40 1.10
C ASN A 238 -13.49 -17.87 0.97
N LEU A 239 -12.31 -17.28 0.74
CA LEU A 239 -12.14 -15.84 0.52
C LEU A 239 -12.68 -15.42 -0.86
N GLN A 240 -13.40 -14.29 -0.89
CA GLN A 240 -13.98 -13.71 -2.10
C GLN A 240 -13.21 -12.47 -2.56
N ASP A 241 -13.13 -12.25 -3.88
CA ASP A 241 -12.53 -11.04 -4.42
C ASP A 241 -13.40 -9.81 -4.15
N VAL A 242 -12.76 -8.74 -3.68
CA VAL A 242 -13.42 -7.47 -3.40
C VAL A 242 -13.32 -6.57 -4.65
N PRO A 243 -14.44 -6.12 -5.24
CA PRO A 243 -14.41 -5.33 -6.47
C PRO A 243 -13.75 -3.97 -6.24
N MET A 244 -13.01 -3.50 -7.25
CA MET A 244 -12.38 -2.18 -7.24
C MET A 244 -13.27 -1.13 -7.92
N MET A 245 -13.55 -0.04 -7.20
CA MET A 245 -14.29 1.09 -7.73
C MET A 245 -13.48 1.84 -8.80
N ASN A 246 -14.04 2.02 -9.98
CA ASN A 246 -13.41 2.86 -11.00
C ASN A 246 -13.40 4.33 -10.57
N LYS A 247 -12.52 5.14 -11.18
CA LYS A 247 -12.34 6.55 -10.80
C LYS A 247 -13.62 7.37 -10.95
N ALA A 248 -14.37 7.18 -12.04
CA ALA A 248 -15.58 7.94 -12.31
C ALA A 248 -16.66 7.71 -11.24
N LEU A 249 -16.81 6.45 -10.80
CA LEU A 249 -17.74 6.06 -9.76
C LEU A 249 -17.27 6.52 -8.37
N ARG A 250 -15.97 6.40 -8.07
CA ARG A 250 -15.39 6.81 -6.78
C ARG A 250 -15.63 8.28 -6.46
N PHE A 251 -15.46 9.13 -7.47
CA PHE A 251 -15.62 10.57 -7.36
C PHE A 251 -17.02 11.07 -7.80
N ALA A 252 -17.99 10.17 -7.97
CA ALA A 252 -19.37 10.56 -8.22
C ALA A 252 -19.92 11.39 -7.06
N LYS A 253 -20.59 12.49 -7.41
CA LYS A 253 -21.23 13.45 -6.50
C LYS A 253 -22.74 13.29 -6.57
N GLU A 254 -23.44 13.80 -5.56
CA GLU A 254 -24.92 13.81 -5.48
C GLU A 254 -25.60 14.47 -6.69
N SER A 255 -24.88 15.36 -7.39
CA SER A 255 -25.33 15.97 -8.64
C SER A 255 -25.54 14.99 -9.81
N ASP A 256 -24.96 13.78 -9.74
CA ASP A 256 -25.20 12.66 -10.67
C ASP A 256 -25.85 11.52 -9.87
N PRO A 257 -27.18 11.53 -9.68
CA PRO A 257 -27.87 10.62 -8.76
C PRO A 257 -27.67 9.15 -9.13
N VAL A 258 -27.59 8.83 -10.42
CA VAL A 258 -27.41 7.45 -10.90
C VAL A 258 -26.06 6.90 -10.47
N ARG A 259 -24.97 7.62 -10.78
CA ARG A 259 -23.63 7.17 -10.37
C ARG A 259 -23.44 7.27 -8.85
N TYR A 260 -24.06 8.24 -8.21
CA TYR A 260 -23.98 8.36 -6.76
C TYR A 260 -24.64 7.17 -6.07
N GLN A 261 -25.81 6.73 -6.52
CA GLN A 261 -26.46 5.53 -5.98
C GLN A 261 -25.62 4.27 -6.24
N GLN A 262 -25.12 4.09 -7.46
CA GLN A 262 -24.21 2.98 -7.79
C GLN A 262 -22.96 2.96 -6.89
N LYS A 263 -22.43 4.13 -6.53
CA LYS A 263 -21.31 4.26 -5.60
C LYS A 263 -21.71 3.78 -4.20
N GLN A 264 -22.89 4.17 -3.71
CA GLN A 264 -23.36 3.73 -2.38
C GLN A 264 -23.62 2.22 -2.34
N ASP A 265 -24.29 1.68 -3.34
CA ASP A 265 -24.57 0.23 -3.44
C ASP A 265 -23.26 -0.57 -3.43
N MET A 266 -22.26 -0.10 -4.18
CA MET A 266 -20.97 -0.77 -4.25
C MET A 266 -20.15 -0.59 -2.96
N ILE A 267 -20.32 0.51 -2.22
CA ILE A 267 -19.72 0.68 -0.88
C ILE A 267 -20.26 -0.37 0.08
N VAL A 268 -21.59 -0.56 0.09
CA VAL A 268 -22.26 -1.56 0.95
C VAL A 268 -21.74 -2.96 0.60
N GLU A 269 -21.68 -3.29 -0.69
CA GLU A 269 -21.21 -4.60 -1.15
C GLU A 269 -19.73 -4.84 -0.81
N ILE A 270 -18.86 -3.85 -1.03
CA ILE A 270 -17.44 -3.93 -0.65
C ILE A 270 -17.29 -4.16 0.85
N ASN A 271 -18.05 -3.45 1.68
CA ASN A 271 -17.98 -3.58 3.13
C ASN A 271 -18.53 -4.93 3.61
N ARG A 272 -19.59 -5.45 2.96
CA ARG A 272 -20.11 -6.81 3.20
C ARG A 272 -19.05 -7.87 2.90
N LEU A 273 -18.46 -7.86 1.70
CA LEU A 273 -17.43 -8.81 1.30
C LEU A 273 -16.19 -8.75 2.19
N ARG A 274 -15.77 -7.54 2.59
CA ARG A 274 -14.67 -7.37 3.55
C ARG A 274 -14.98 -7.95 4.93
N ALA A 275 -16.21 -7.81 5.41
CA ALA A 275 -16.64 -8.38 6.68
C ALA A 275 -16.71 -9.91 6.61
N GLU A 276 -17.21 -10.47 5.51
CA GLU A 276 -17.25 -11.92 5.25
C GLU A 276 -15.85 -12.52 5.18
N ASN A 277 -14.95 -11.94 4.38
CA ASN A 277 -13.56 -12.39 4.30
C ASN A 277 -12.83 -12.29 5.64
N ARG A 278 -13.12 -11.26 6.44
CA ARG A 278 -12.54 -11.12 7.78
C ARG A 278 -13.03 -12.22 8.72
N TYR A 279 -14.33 -12.52 8.68
CA TYR A 279 -14.89 -13.63 9.45
C TYR A 279 -14.28 -14.96 9.04
N GLU A 280 -14.18 -15.23 7.74
CA GLU A 280 -13.61 -16.47 7.20
C GLU A 280 -12.16 -16.66 7.63
N LEU A 281 -11.34 -15.60 7.52
CA LEU A 281 -9.92 -15.65 7.86
C LEU A 281 -9.67 -15.91 9.37
N TYR A 282 -10.51 -15.35 10.23
CA TYR A 282 -10.31 -15.40 11.69
C TYR A 282 -11.37 -16.20 12.43
N LYS A 283 -12.09 -17.08 11.72
CA LYS A 283 -13.16 -17.92 12.27
C LYS A 283 -12.73 -18.68 13.54
N PRO A 284 -11.55 -19.34 13.59
CA PRO A 284 -11.12 -20.04 14.80
C PRO A 284 -10.98 -19.12 16.02
N TYR A 285 -10.43 -17.91 15.83
CA TYR A 285 -10.25 -16.92 16.90
C TYR A 285 -11.61 -16.36 17.38
N TYR A 286 -12.52 -16.11 16.45
CA TYR A 286 -13.88 -15.66 16.75
C TYR A 286 -14.67 -16.69 17.57
N GLU A 287 -14.61 -17.96 17.20
CA GLU A 287 -15.33 -19.04 17.89
C GLU A 287 -14.84 -19.22 19.34
N VAL A 288 -13.52 -19.12 19.55
CA VAL A 288 -12.92 -19.15 20.89
C VAL A 288 -13.45 -17.99 21.74
N GLU A 289 -13.45 -16.77 21.20
CA GLU A 289 -13.90 -15.59 21.94
C GLU A 289 -15.40 -15.60 22.23
N LEU A 290 -16.21 -16.06 21.27
CA LEU A 290 -17.66 -16.25 21.44
C LEU A 290 -17.96 -17.25 22.56
N ASN A 291 -17.20 -18.35 22.64
CA ASN A 291 -17.38 -19.35 23.69
C ASN A 291 -17.02 -18.79 25.07
N LYS A 292 -15.94 -17.99 25.18
CA LYS A 292 -15.59 -17.30 26.43
C LYS A 292 -16.70 -16.36 26.89
N GLN A 293 -17.28 -15.57 25.99
CA GLN A 293 -18.39 -14.67 26.35
C GLN A 293 -19.63 -15.43 26.84
N LYS A 294 -20.00 -16.52 26.17
CA LYS A 294 -21.13 -17.37 26.61
C LYS A 294 -20.90 -17.96 28.00
N LEU A 295 -19.68 -18.42 28.29
CA LEU A 295 -19.32 -18.94 29.61
C LEU A 295 -19.46 -17.85 30.69
N LEU A 296 -18.93 -16.65 30.43
CA LEU A 296 -19.04 -15.50 31.33
C LEU A 296 -20.49 -15.08 31.57
N GLU A 297 -21.34 -15.10 30.53
CA GLU A 297 -22.76 -14.83 30.66
C GLU A 297 -23.48 -15.88 31.50
N GLN A 298 -23.17 -17.17 31.30
CA GLN A 298 -23.71 -18.25 32.12
C GLN A 298 -23.29 -18.13 33.59
N GLU A 299 -22.04 -17.77 33.87
CA GLU A 299 -21.56 -17.53 35.23
C GLU A 299 -22.27 -16.34 35.89
N LYS A 300 -22.44 -15.23 35.16
CA LYS A 300 -23.20 -14.06 35.65
C LYS A 300 -24.66 -14.40 35.92
N GLN A 301 -25.28 -15.20 35.07
CA GLN A 301 -26.66 -15.68 35.28
C GLN A 301 -26.76 -16.56 36.53
N LYS A 302 -25.80 -17.48 36.75
CA LYS A 302 -25.74 -18.29 37.97
C LYS A 302 -25.55 -17.45 39.23
N GLN A 303 -24.60 -16.50 39.23
CA GLN A 303 -24.38 -15.61 40.36
C GLN A 303 -25.59 -14.69 40.66
N THR A 304 -26.32 -14.27 39.62
CA THR A 304 -27.53 -13.47 39.79
C THR A 304 -28.66 -14.30 40.40
N GLN A 305 -28.82 -15.57 39.97
CA GLN A 305 -29.79 -16.50 40.54
C GLN A 305 -29.46 -16.90 41.99
N GLU A 306 -28.18 -17.01 42.36
CA GLU A 306 -27.76 -17.25 43.75
C GLU A 306 -28.02 -16.03 44.65
N LYS A 307 -27.78 -14.81 44.14
CA LYS A 307 -28.09 -13.57 44.87
C LYS A 307 -29.59 -13.33 45.07
N THR A 308 -30.45 -13.72 44.13
CA THR A 308 -31.91 -13.63 44.30
C THR A 308 -32.47 -14.70 45.24
N LYS A 309 -31.84 -15.89 45.32
CA LYS A 309 -32.19 -16.91 46.32
C LYS A 309 -31.71 -16.60 47.74
N GLY A 310 -30.73 -15.71 47.91
CA GLY A 310 -30.23 -15.26 49.22
C GLY A 310 -31.04 -14.12 49.86
N PHE A 311 -32.11 -13.65 49.21
CA PHE A 311 -32.96 -12.55 49.68
C PHE A 311 -34.34 -13.03 50.13
N ASP A 312 -34.40 -14.17 50.83
CA ASP A 312 -35.55 -14.49 51.68
C ASP A 312 -35.42 -13.64 52.94
N GLY A 313 -35.98 -12.42 52.87
CA GLY A 313 -36.10 -11.52 54.02
C GLY A 313 -36.84 -12.21 55.17
N PRO A 314 -36.49 -11.92 56.44
CA PRO A 314 -37.13 -12.57 57.58
C PRO A 314 -38.64 -12.32 57.54
N SER A 315 -39.39 -13.41 57.46
CA SER A 315 -40.84 -13.43 57.66
C SER A 315 -41.12 -12.98 59.10
N PHE A 316 -41.41 -11.69 59.28
CA PHE A 316 -42.05 -11.21 60.50
C PHE A 316 -43.52 -11.58 60.42
N GLY A 317 -43.86 -12.75 60.97
CA GLY A 317 -45.21 -13.03 61.41
C GLY A 317 -45.47 -12.25 62.69
N PHE A 318 -46.45 -11.35 62.66
CA PHE A 318 -47.52 -11.10 63.64
C PHE A 318 -48.35 -9.90 63.17
#